data_AF-A0A7X1VPN4-F1
#
_entry.id   AF-A0A7X1VPN4-F1
#
_cell.length_a   1.000
_cell.length_b   1.000
_cell.length_c   1.000
_cell.angle_alpha   90.00
_cell.angle_beta   90.00
_cell.angle_gamma   90.00
#
_symmetry.space_group_name_H-M   'P 1'
#
loop_
_entity.id
_entity.type
_entity.pdbx_description
1 polymer ?
#
loop_
_entity_poly.entity_id
_entity_poly.type
_entity_poly.pdbx_seq_one_letter_code
_entity_poly.pdbx_strand_id
1 'polypeptide(L)'
;MTITSPIRVALIGYGFVGKTFHAPLLAAEPRLELTTVASSNAQKVHADFPDVTVINDPLEAISYPDIDLVVIATPNESHAPLARAALQAGKHVVIDKPFTIDTAEARDLIALAKTHDRLLSVFHNRRWDSDFLSVRDLIESDEIGSVAHFESHIDRYRPEVRDRWRERSSIGSGIWFDLGPHLIDQALQLFGLPQQVQASLACLRTGAMTDDWAHALLHYENCQIILHASMLVAGG
;
A
#
# COMPACT_ATOMS: atom_id res chain seq x y z
N MET A 1 30.20 -1.15 -13.04
CA MET A 1 29.34 -2.34 -12.82
C MET A 1 28.43 -2.43 -14.03
N THR A 2 28.44 -3.58 -14.70
CA THR A 2 27.67 -3.86 -15.91
C THR A 2 26.18 -3.63 -15.65
N ILE A 3 25.53 -2.82 -16.47
CA ILE A 3 24.08 -2.66 -16.47
C ILE A 3 23.51 -4.02 -16.85
N THR A 4 23.01 -4.76 -15.85
CA THR A 4 22.06 -5.86 -16.08
C THR A 4 20.85 -5.25 -16.79
N SER A 5 20.31 -5.92 -17.81
CA SER A 5 19.09 -5.48 -18.49
C SER A 5 18.02 -5.05 -17.47
N PRO A 6 17.24 -3.98 -17.75
CA PRO A 6 16.22 -3.51 -16.82
C PRO A 6 15.20 -4.60 -16.52
N ILE A 7 14.65 -4.58 -15.30
CA ILE A 7 13.59 -5.50 -14.87
C ILE A 7 12.31 -5.09 -15.59
N ARG A 8 11.75 -5.99 -16.38
CA ARG A 8 10.55 -5.74 -17.18
C ARG A 8 9.31 -5.93 -16.34
N VAL A 9 8.46 -4.91 -16.31
CA VAL A 9 7.35 -4.78 -15.37
C VAL A 9 6.00 -4.83 -16.09
N ALA A 10 5.12 -5.68 -15.59
CA ALA A 10 3.70 -5.63 -15.89
C ALA A 10 2.94 -4.91 -14.76
N LEU A 11 2.29 -3.80 -15.07
CA LEU A 11 1.39 -3.10 -14.15
C LEU A 11 -0.05 -3.57 -14.36
N ILE A 12 -0.60 -4.23 -13.35
CA ILE A 12 -1.96 -4.74 -13.37
C ILE A 12 -2.90 -3.71 -12.75
N GLY A 13 -3.73 -3.08 -13.59
CA GLY A 13 -4.66 -2.04 -13.20
C GLY A 13 -4.13 -0.62 -13.44
N TYR A 14 -4.79 0.12 -14.33
CA TYR A 14 -4.50 1.52 -14.62
C TYR A 14 -5.56 2.48 -14.03
N GLY A 15 -5.95 2.20 -12.78
CA GLY A 15 -6.86 3.01 -11.97
C GLY A 15 -6.21 4.29 -11.43
N PHE A 16 -6.79 4.88 -10.38
CA PHE A 16 -6.17 6.06 -9.74
C PHE A 16 -4.78 5.74 -9.19
N VAL A 17 -4.62 4.58 -8.52
CA VAL A 17 -3.33 4.22 -7.90
C VAL A 17 -2.29 3.85 -8.97
N GLY A 18 -2.65 2.97 -9.90
CA GLY A 18 -1.77 2.58 -11.01
C GLY A 18 -1.26 3.79 -11.81
N LYS A 19 -2.15 4.72 -12.20
CA LYS A 19 -1.79 5.92 -12.98
C LYS A 19 -1.03 6.97 -12.16
N THR A 20 -1.42 7.22 -10.90
CA THR A 20 -0.88 8.36 -10.12
C THR A 20 0.38 8.01 -9.35
N PHE A 21 0.52 6.78 -8.86
CA PHE A 21 1.64 6.36 -8.03
C PHE A 21 2.56 5.39 -8.77
N HIS A 22 2.06 4.22 -9.18
CA HIS A 22 2.94 3.17 -9.67
C HIS A 22 3.59 3.51 -11.02
N ALA A 23 2.82 3.85 -12.05
CA ALA A 23 3.36 4.06 -13.38
C ALA A 23 4.42 5.18 -13.45
N PRO A 24 4.22 6.36 -12.82
CA PRO A 24 5.26 7.39 -12.78
C PRO A 24 6.52 6.96 -12.01
N LEU A 25 6.37 6.25 -10.90
CA LEU A 25 7.52 5.77 -10.11
C LEU A 25 8.31 4.67 -10.85
N LEU A 26 7.61 3.77 -11.54
CA LEU A 26 8.24 2.75 -12.38
C LEU A 26 9.03 3.40 -13.54
N ALA A 27 8.46 4.41 -14.18
CA ALA A 27 9.12 5.13 -15.28
C ALA A 27 10.32 5.98 -14.82
N ALA A 28 10.33 6.43 -13.56
CA ALA A 28 11.41 7.23 -13.00
C ALA A 28 12.61 6.40 -12.51
N GLU A 29 12.47 5.08 -12.36
CA GLU A 29 13.54 4.20 -11.90
C GLU A 29 14.25 3.52 -13.10
N PRO A 30 15.49 3.89 -13.43
CA PRO A 30 16.18 3.40 -14.63
C PRO A 30 16.48 1.89 -14.62
N ARG A 31 16.37 1.22 -13.47
CA ARG A 31 16.52 -0.23 -13.35
C ARG A 31 15.23 -1.00 -13.68
N LEU A 32 14.11 -0.30 -13.85
CA LEU A 32 12.82 -0.86 -14.18
C LEU A 32 12.37 -0.39 -15.57
N GLU A 33 11.63 -1.22 -16.27
CA GLU A 33 11.01 -0.88 -17.55
C GLU A 33 9.54 -1.28 -17.50
N LEU A 34 8.63 -0.30 -17.58
CA LEU A 34 7.20 -0.58 -17.70
C LEU A 34 6.91 -1.03 -19.13
N THR A 35 6.81 -2.34 -19.38
CA THR A 35 6.61 -2.89 -20.72
C THR A 35 5.14 -3.20 -21.01
N THR A 36 4.38 -3.53 -19.97
CA THR A 36 3.01 -4.05 -20.11
C THR A 36 2.07 -3.44 -19.08
N VAL A 37 0.86 -3.10 -19.50
CA VAL A 37 -0.20 -2.62 -18.60
C VAL A 37 -1.48 -3.43 -18.83
N ALA A 38 -2.02 -4.01 -17.76
CA ALA A 38 -3.36 -4.59 -17.80
C ALA A 38 -4.42 -3.51 -17.58
N SER A 39 -5.21 -3.20 -18.62
CA SER A 39 -6.24 -2.15 -18.57
C SER A 39 -7.30 -2.38 -19.65
N SER A 40 -8.56 -2.14 -19.28
CA SER A 40 -9.68 -2.10 -20.22
C SER A 40 -9.72 -0.82 -21.08
N ASN A 41 -8.86 0.16 -20.79
CA ASN A 41 -8.80 1.43 -21.52
C ASN A 41 -7.36 1.70 -21.98
N ALA A 42 -7.03 1.20 -23.18
CA ALA A 42 -5.71 1.39 -23.79
C ALA A 42 -5.41 2.86 -24.12
N GLN A 43 -6.40 3.62 -24.60
CA GLN A 43 -6.23 5.05 -24.91
C GLN A 43 -5.75 5.84 -23.69
N LYS A 44 -6.28 5.54 -22.50
CA LYS A 44 -5.85 6.17 -21.25
C LYS A 44 -4.40 5.86 -20.90
N VAL A 45 -3.93 4.65 -21.19
CA VAL A 45 -2.53 4.24 -20.96
C VAL A 45 -1.62 4.92 -21.98
N HIS A 46 -1.94 4.81 -23.27
CA HIS A 46 -1.15 5.37 -24.37
C HIS A 46 -1.03 6.90 -24.35
N ALA A 47 -1.97 7.59 -23.71
CA ALA A 47 -1.86 9.02 -23.46
C ALA A 47 -0.66 9.40 -22.57
N ASP A 48 -0.26 8.52 -21.66
CA ASP A 48 0.90 8.74 -20.78
C ASP A 48 2.13 7.94 -21.26
N PHE A 49 1.91 6.73 -21.80
CA PHE A 49 2.94 5.77 -22.19
C PHE A 49 2.63 5.19 -23.58
N PRO A 50 3.02 5.85 -24.68
CA PRO A 50 2.61 5.45 -26.03
C PRO A 50 3.09 4.06 -26.48
N ASP A 51 4.25 3.63 -26.00
CA ASP A 51 4.93 2.42 -26.50
C ASP A 51 4.64 1.16 -25.68
N VAL A 52 3.91 1.27 -24.57
CA VAL A 52 3.64 0.11 -23.70
C VAL A 52 2.57 -0.80 -24.30
N THR A 53 2.77 -2.10 -24.12
CA THR A 53 1.79 -3.10 -24.52
C THR A 53 0.60 -3.03 -23.57
N VAL A 54 -0.60 -2.82 -24.09
CA VAL A 54 -1.82 -2.85 -23.28
C VAL A 54 -2.56 -4.16 -23.53
N ILE A 55 -2.83 -4.88 -22.44
CA ILE A 55 -3.58 -6.14 -22.46
C ILE A 55 -4.83 -5.93 -21.61
N ASN A 56 -5.98 -6.39 -22.07
CA ASN A 56 -7.22 -6.20 -21.33
C ASN A 56 -7.30 -7.14 -20.11
N ASP A 57 -6.95 -8.40 -20.30
CA ASP A 57 -7.04 -9.42 -19.26
C ASP A 57 -5.81 -9.40 -18.32
N PRO A 58 -5.99 -9.25 -17.00
CA PRO A 58 -4.90 -9.33 -16.03
C PRO A 58 -4.11 -10.64 -16.08
N LEU A 59 -4.74 -11.79 -16.31
CA LEU A 59 -4.04 -13.09 -16.31
C LEU A 59 -3.19 -13.26 -17.57
N GLU A 60 -3.70 -12.82 -18.72
CA GLU A 60 -2.92 -12.70 -19.95
C GLU A 60 -1.71 -11.76 -19.76
N ALA A 61 -1.89 -10.61 -19.11
CA ALA A 61 -0.80 -9.67 -18.83
C ALA A 61 0.27 -10.26 -17.89
N ILE A 62 -0.14 -11.01 -16.87
CA ILE A 62 0.77 -11.70 -15.93
C ILE A 62 1.61 -12.76 -16.65
N SER A 63 1.00 -13.50 -17.58
CA SER A 63 1.64 -14.56 -18.34
C SER A 63 2.36 -14.08 -19.59
N TYR A 64 2.30 -12.78 -19.89
CA TYR A 64 2.95 -12.20 -21.05
C TYR A 64 4.46 -12.54 -21.06
N PRO A 65 5.03 -12.88 -22.24
CA PRO A 65 6.45 -13.17 -22.34
C PRO A 65 7.29 -12.04 -21.76
N ASP A 66 8.47 -12.38 -21.28
CA ASP A 66 9.46 -11.36 -20.96
C ASP A 66 9.06 -10.40 -19.82
N ILE A 67 8.14 -10.80 -18.93
CA ILE A 67 7.87 -10.10 -17.65
C ILE A 67 8.69 -10.70 -16.52
N ASP A 68 9.35 -9.85 -15.72
CA ASP A 68 10.13 -10.25 -14.55
C ASP A 68 9.40 -9.90 -13.24
N LEU A 69 8.69 -8.77 -13.22
CA LEU A 69 7.96 -8.23 -12.07
C LEU A 69 6.51 -7.89 -12.42
N VAL A 70 5.59 -8.28 -11.56
CA VAL A 70 4.17 -7.89 -11.62
C VAL A 70 3.86 -6.93 -10.49
N VAL A 71 3.31 -5.76 -10.82
CA VAL A 71 2.81 -4.76 -9.86
C VAL A 71 1.28 -4.80 -9.89
N ILE A 72 0.64 -5.06 -8.76
CA ILE A 72 -0.82 -5.20 -8.67
C ILE A 72 -1.40 -3.96 -7.99
N ALA A 73 -2.17 -3.18 -8.74
CA ALA A 73 -2.82 -1.94 -8.31
C ALA A 73 -4.34 -1.94 -8.66
N THR A 74 -4.97 -3.10 -8.45
CA THR A 74 -6.38 -3.39 -8.74
C THR A 74 -7.27 -3.22 -7.48
N PRO A 75 -8.59 -3.44 -7.54
CA PRO A 75 -9.41 -3.49 -6.33
C PRO A 75 -9.01 -4.63 -5.37
N ASN A 76 -9.15 -4.40 -4.07
CA ASN A 76 -8.66 -5.26 -2.98
C ASN A 76 -8.96 -6.76 -3.15
N GLU A 77 -10.19 -7.11 -3.55
CA GLU A 77 -10.66 -8.50 -3.72
C GLU A 77 -9.84 -9.30 -4.75
N SER A 78 -9.20 -8.60 -5.69
CA SER A 78 -8.42 -9.23 -6.75
C SER A 78 -6.94 -9.39 -6.42
N HIS A 79 -6.45 -8.81 -5.32
CA HIS A 79 -5.02 -8.85 -4.98
C HIS A 79 -4.50 -10.27 -4.80
N ALA A 80 -5.13 -11.05 -3.91
CA ALA A 80 -4.70 -12.40 -3.60
C ALA A 80 -4.72 -13.36 -4.82
N PRO A 81 -5.81 -13.47 -5.61
CA PRO A 81 -5.81 -14.36 -6.76
C PRO A 81 -4.79 -13.94 -7.85
N LEU A 82 -4.62 -12.63 -8.10
CA LEU A 82 -3.65 -12.16 -9.09
C LEU A 82 -2.21 -12.37 -8.63
N ALA A 83 -1.90 -12.14 -7.35
CA ALA A 83 -0.58 -12.39 -6.79
C ALA A 83 -0.23 -13.87 -6.82
N ARG A 84 -1.19 -14.74 -6.49
CA ARG A 84 -1.03 -16.19 -6.59
C ARG A 84 -0.68 -16.60 -8.03
N ALA A 85 -1.42 -16.10 -9.01
CA ALA A 85 -1.16 -16.37 -10.42
C ALA A 85 0.24 -15.89 -10.86
N ALA A 86 0.65 -14.69 -10.45
CA ALA A 86 1.96 -14.14 -10.76
C ALA A 86 3.12 -14.95 -10.13
N LEU A 87 2.99 -15.31 -8.86
CA LEU A 87 3.98 -16.16 -8.18
C LEU A 87 4.07 -17.55 -8.82
N GLN A 88 2.93 -18.16 -9.16
CA GLN A 88 2.89 -19.45 -9.85
C GLN A 88 3.50 -19.40 -11.26
N ALA A 89 3.36 -18.27 -11.95
CA ALA A 89 4.04 -17.99 -13.21
C ALA A 89 5.53 -17.65 -13.05
N GLY A 90 6.06 -17.73 -11.83
CA GLY A 90 7.47 -17.49 -11.53
C GLY A 90 7.87 -16.02 -11.68
N LYS A 91 6.96 -15.08 -11.37
CA LYS A 91 7.22 -13.63 -11.39
C LYS A 91 7.47 -13.08 -9.99
N HIS A 92 8.26 -12.02 -9.89
CA HIS A 92 8.28 -11.20 -8.67
C HIS A 92 6.97 -10.42 -8.55
N VAL A 93 6.57 -10.09 -7.32
CA VAL A 93 5.29 -9.41 -7.08
C VAL A 93 5.44 -8.23 -6.12
N VAL A 94 4.91 -7.08 -6.52
CA VAL A 94 4.59 -5.95 -5.64
C VAL A 94 3.08 -5.77 -5.63
N ILE A 95 2.47 -5.69 -4.45
CA ILE A 95 1.03 -5.48 -4.29
C ILE A 95 0.78 -4.13 -3.61
N ASP A 96 -0.15 -3.35 -4.15
CA ASP A 96 -0.66 -2.17 -3.47
C ASP A 96 -1.43 -2.54 -2.19
N LYS A 97 -1.57 -1.57 -1.28
CA LYS A 97 -2.28 -1.78 -0.02
C LYS A 97 -3.80 -1.73 -0.22
N PRO A 98 -4.59 -2.50 0.54
CA PRO A 98 -4.19 -3.51 1.52
C PRO A 98 -3.66 -4.79 0.83
N PHE A 99 -2.70 -5.47 1.47
CA PHE A 99 -2.05 -6.66 0.90
C PHE A 99 -3.07 -7.75 0.50
N THR A 100 -3.97 -8.09 1.41
CA THR A 100 -5.10 -9.01 1.21
C THR A 100 -6.28 -8.56 2.10
N ILE A 101 -7.47 -9.14 1.87
CA ILE A 101 -8.63 -8.93 2.75
C ILE A 101 -8.67 -9.91 3.93
N ASP A 102 -7.91 -11.00 3.85
CA ASP A 102 -7.75 -12.00 4.92
C ASP A 102 -6.27 -12.29 5.22
N THR A 103 -5.94 -12.40 6.49
CA THR A 103 -4.61 -12.78 6.99
C THR A 103 -4.20 -14.20 6.59
N ALA A 104 -5.15 -15.13 6.40
CA ALA A 104 -4.82 -16.47 5.92
C ALA A 104 -4.28 -16.43 4.49
N GLU A 105 -4.93 -15.66 3.60
CA GLU A 105 -4.45 -15.43 2.23
C GLU A 105 -3.05 -14.80 2.22
N ALA A 106 -2.80 -13.83 3.10
CA ALA A 106 -1.48 -13.21 3.23
C ALA A 106 -0.39 -14.25 3.57
N ARG A 107 -0.66 -15.14 4.53
CA ARG A 107 0.27 -16.21 4.93
C ARG A 107 0.52 -17.19 3.79
N ASP A 108 -0.52 -17.57 3.06
CA ASP A 108 -0.42 -18.46 1.91
C ASP A 108 0.45 -17.86 0.80
N LEU A 109 0.27 -16.58 0.49
CA LEU A 109 1.08 -15.88 -0.52
C LEU A 109 2.55 -15.78 -0.10
N ILE A 110 2.82 -15.51 1.18
CA ILE A 110 4.19 -15.49 1.72
C ILE A 110 4.84 -16.87 1.58
N ALA A 111 4.12 -17.95 1.90
CA ALA A 111 4.62 -19.31 1.75
C ALA A 111 4.84 -19.69 0.27
N LEU A 112 3.93 -19.27 -0.60
CA LEU A 112 4.01 -19.50 -2.04
C LEU A 112 5.22 -18.79 -2.65
N ALA A 113 5.44 -17.53 -2.29
CA ALA A 113 6.59 -16.75 -2.75
C ALA A 113 7.92 -17.42 -2.39
N LYS A 114 8.04 -17.95 -1.16
CA LYS A 114 9.20 -18.76 -0.73
C LYS A 114 9.35 -20.04 -1.55
N THR A 115 8.24 -20.74 -1.81
CA THR A 115 8.26 -22.01 -2.56
C THR A 115 8.70 -21.82 -4.01
N HIS A 116 8.34 -20.69 -4.62
CA HIS A 116 8.72 -20.35 -5.99
C HIS A 116 10.05 -19.59 -6.10
N ASP A 117 10.75 -19.34 -4.99
CA ASP A 117 11.95 -18.50 -4.93
C ASP A 117 11.73 -17.12 -5.59
N ARG A 118 10.65 -16.46 -5.21
CA ARG A 118 10.28 -15.13 -5.73
C ARG A 118 10.09 -14.13 -4.61
N LEU A 119 10.55 -12.90 -4.86
CA LEU A 119 10.25 -11.74 -4.05
C LEU A 119 8.76 -11.40 -4.09
N LEU A 120 8.21 -11.16 -2.91
CA LEU A 120 6.87 -10.63 -2.67
C LEU A 120 6.98 -9.43 -1.74
N SER A 121 6.49 -8.27 -2.18
CA SER A 121 6.52 -7.04 -1.39
C SER A 121 5.16 -6.34 -1.41
N VAL A 122 4.88 -5.61 -0.34
CA VAL A 122 3.70 -4.72 -0.24
C VAL A 122 4.18 -3.28 -0.40
N PHE A 123 3.38 -2.46 -1.08
CA PHE A 123 3.71 -1.06 -1.35
C PHE A 123 3.45 -0.14 -0.14
N HIS A 124 4.22 -0.35 0.96
CA HIS A 124 4.26 0.56 2.10
C HIS A 124 5.09 1.81 1.78
N ASN A 125 4.64 2.59 0.81
CA ASN A 125 5.37 3.73 0.25
C ASN A 125 5.61 4.87 1.25
N ARG A 126 4.80 4.97 2.30
CA ARG A 126 4.94 6.01 3.34
C ARG A 126 6.14 5.81 4.28
N ARG A 127 6.88 4.70 4.14
CA ARG A 127 8.23 4.58 4.73
C ARG A 127 9.24 5.56 4.13
N TRP A 128 8.86 6.22 3.02
CA TRP A 128 9.66 7.24 2.34
C TRP A 128 8.99 8.63 2.36
N ASP A 129 7.97 8.84 3.20
CA ASP A 129 7.46 10.20 3.43
C ASP A 129 8.55 11.03 4.15
N SER A 130 8.70 12.30 3.77
CA SER A 130 9.82 13.14 4.22
C SER A 130 9.83 13.39 5.72
N ASP A 131 8.63 13.52 6.31
CA ASP A 131 8.44 13.65 7.76
C ASP A 131 8.90 12.38 8.49
N PHE A 132 8.49 11.20 8.01
CA PHE A 132 8.87 9.93 8.58
C PHE A 132 10.37 9.67 8.48
N LEU A 133 10.99 9.95 7.33
CA LEU A 133 12.44 9.83 7.17
C LEU A 133 13.17 10.73 8.17
N SER A 134 12.72 11.97 8.35
CA SER A 134 13.33 12.91 9.30
C SER A 134 13.18 12.45 10.75
N VAL A 135 11.99 11.96 11.13
CA VAL A 135 11.74 11.41 12.48
C VAL A 135 12.59 10.17 12.73
N ARG A 136 12.66 9.26 11.77
CA ARG A 136 13.49 8.05 11.87
C ARG A 136 14.94 8.41 12.06
N ASP A 137 15.48 9.31 11.26
CA ASP A 137 16.89 9.73 11.34
C ASP A 137 17.20 10.37 12.70
N LEU A 138 16.30 11.18 13.28
CA LEU A 138 16.45 11.76 14.63
C LEU A 138 16.45 10.70 15.74
N ILE A 139 15.64 9.64 15.59
CA ILE A 139 15.60 8.52 16.55
C ILE A 139 16.84 7.65 16.42
N GLU A 140 17.22 7.28 15.19
CA GLU A 140 18.37 6.40 14.91
C GLU A 140 19.72 7.06 15.25
N SER A 141 19.81 8.38 15.16
CA SER A 141 21.00 9.15 15.54
C SER A 141 21.12 9.42 17.05
N ASP A 142 20.13 9.03 17.85
CA ASP A 142 20.06 9.27 19.31
C ASP A 142 20.10 10.77 19.70
N GLU A 143 19.74 11.69 18.79
CA GLU A 143 19.76 13.14 19.05
C GLU A 143 18.71 13.59 20.09
N ILE A 144 17.61 12.83 20.21
CA ILE A 144 16.50 13.12 21.13
C ILE A 144 16.48 12.19 22.35
N GLY A 145 17.47 11.30 22.48
CA GLY A 145 17.52 10.26 23.49
C GLY A 145 16.38 9.23 23.36
N SER A 146 16.07 8.55 24.47
CA SER A 146 15.02 7.54 24.49
C SER A 146 13.62 8.14 24.33
N VAL A 147 12.89 7.69 23.31
CA VAL A 147 11.51 8.11 23.05
C VAL A 147 10.57 7.50 24.09
N ALA A 148 9.97 8.34 24.95
CA ALA A 148 8.93 7.92 25.89
C ALA A 148 7.51 8.00 25.30
N HIS A 149 7.33 8.83 24.27
CA HIS A 149 6.03 9.06 23.64
C HIS A 149 6.19 9.45 22.17
N PHE A 150 5.34 8.91 21.31
CA PHE A 150 5.23 9.32 19.91
C PHE A 150 3.76 9.28 19.47
N GLU A 151 3.36 10.31 18.73
CA GLU A 151 2.00 10.49 18.25
C GLU A 151 2.04 10.78 16.75
N SER A 152 1.25 10.03 15.98
CA SER A 152 1.18 10.16 14.53
C SER A 152 -0.27 10.27 14.07
N HIS A 153 -0.56 11.34 13.34
CA HIS A 153 -1.90 11.72 12.92
C HIS A 153 -1.98 11.79 11.40
N ILE A 154 -3.04 11.19 10.83
CA ILE A 154 -3.46 11.49 9.46
C ILE A 154 -4.89 12.01 9.52
N ASP A 155 -4.97 13.31 9.78
CA ASP A 155 -6.21 14.04 9.98
C ASP A 155 -6.66 14.78 8.72
N ARG A 156 -7.97 14.93 8.57
CA ARG A 156 -8.61 15.58 7.42
C ARG A 156 -9.81 16.38 7.90
N TYR A 157 -10.13 17.44 7.16
CA TYR A 157 -11.43 18.11 7.27
C TYR A 157 -12.31 17.82 6.06
N ARG A 158 -13.18 16.81 6.19
CA ARG A 158 -14.13 16.38 5.15
C ARG A 158 -15.47 16.03 5.79
N PRO A 159 -16.23 17.05 6.25
CA PRO A 159 -17.45 16.83 7.02
C PRO A 159 -18.57 16.17 6.21
N GLU A 160 -18.58 16.35 4.89
CA GLU A 160 -19.57 15.75 4.01
C GLU A 160 -19.16 14.32 3.59
N VAL A 161 -20.03 13.35 3.86
CA VAL A 161 -19.90 11.98 3.37
C VAL A 161 -20.21 11.95 1.87
N ARG A 162 -19.28 11.43 1.07
CA ARG A 162 -19.44 11.32 -0.39
C ARG A 162 -19.90 9.92 -0.77
N ASP A 163 -20.63 9.78 -1.88
CA ASP A 163 -20.92 8.45 -2.44
C ASP A 163 -19.66 7.87 -3.13
N ARG A 164 -18.82 7.21 -2.34
CA ARG A 164 -17.60 6.52 -2.78
C ARG A 164 -17.54 5.15 -2.14
N TRP A 165 -16.89 4.21 -2.80
CA TRP A 165 -16.77 2.83 -2.29
C TRP A 165 -16.21 2.74 -0.86
N ARG A 166 -15.26 3.63 -0.48
CA ARG A 166 -14.65 3.69 0.87
C ARG A 166 -15.61 4.13 1.98
N GLU A 167 -16.69 4.79 1.60
CA GLU A 167 -17.73 5.34 2.50
C GLU A 167 -18.92 4.37 2.62
N ARG A 168 -18.90 3.26 1.87
CA ARG A 168 -19.92 2.21 1.92
C ARG A 168 -19.43 1.10 2.84
N SER A 169 -20.33 0.61 3.70
CA SER A 169 -20.06 -0.51 4.62
C SER A 169 -19.72 -1.77 3.85
N SER A 170 -18.43 -2.02 3.70
CA SER A 170 -17.84 -3.19 3.03
C SER A 170 -16.61 -3.65 3.81
N ILE A 171 -16.20 -4.91 3.61
CA ILE A 171 -15.00 -5.44 4.27
C ILE A 171 -13.78 -4.60 3.82
N GLY A 172 -13.02 -4.08 4.78
CA GLY A 172 -11.86 -3.24 4.50
C GLY A 172 -12.19 -1.77 4.13
N SER A 173 -13.40 -1.30 4.43
CA SER A 173 -13.79 0.12 4.33
C SER A 173 -13.55 0.87 5.65
N GLY A 174 -13.72 2.20 5.62
CA GLY A 174 -13.43 3.06 6.77
C GLY A 174 -12.04 3.69 6.76
N ILE A 175 -11.88 4.74 7.56
CA ILE A 175 -10.62 5.48 7.65
C ILE A 175 -9.50 4.61 8.19
N TRP A 176 -9.80 3.71 9.13
CA TRP A 176 -8.80 2.86 9.75
C TRP A 176 -8.21 1.86 8.75
N PHE A 177 -9.02 1.25 7.89
CA PHE A 177 -8.48 0.38 6.83
C PHE A 177 -7.75 1.16 5.74
N ASP A 178 -8.12 2.41 5.46
CA ASP A 178 -7.43 3.23 4.45
C ASP A 178 -6.08 3.76 4.93
N LEU A 179 -5.99 4.20 6.21
CA LEU A 179 -4.85 4.96 6.76
C LEU A 179 -4.11 4.24 7.89
N GLY A 180 -4.81 3.42 8.68
CA GLY A 180 -4.23 2.64 9.78
C GLY A 180 -3.03 1.78 9.37
N PRO A 181 -3.05 1.05 8.23
CA PRO A 181 -1.88 0.28 7.78
C PRO A 181 -0.62 1.12 7.62
N HIS A 182 -0.74 2.40 7.25
CA HIS A 182 0.41 3.29 7.12
C HIS A 182 0.95 3.71 8.49
N LEU A 183 0.06 4.13 9.39
CA LEU A 183 0.38 4.51 10.76
C LEU A 183 1.03 3.35 11.54
N ILE A 184 0.43 2.17 11.45
CA ILE A 184 0.93 0.95 12.10
C ILE A 184 2.29 0.58 11.53
N ASP A 185 2.44 0.56 10.20
CA ASP A 185 3.70 0.19 9.57
C ASP A 185 4.86 1.10 10.02
N GLN A 186 4.66 2.42 10.02
CA GLN A 186 5.65 3.37 10.51
C GLN A 186 6.01 3.14 11.99
N ALA A 187 5.01 2.92 12.85
CA ALA A 187 5.26 2.61 14.25
C ALA A 187 6.07 1.31 14.43
N LEU A 188 5.76 0.26 13.65
CA LEU A 188 6.49 -1.00 13.68
C LEU A 188 7.93 -0.85 13.16
N GLN A 189 8.16 0.02 12.16
CA GLN A 189 9.51 0.32 11.68
C GLN A 189 10.37 1.02 12.73
N LEU A 190 9.78 1.93 13.53
CA LEU A 190 10.50 2.71 14.55
C LEU A 190 10.70 1.95 15.86
N PHE A 191 9.67 1.20 16.31
CA PHE A 191 9.61 0.69 17.68
C PHE A 191 9.47 -0.84 17.78
N GLY A 192 9.32 -1.54 16.65
CA GLY A 192 9.08 -2.98 16.63
C GLY A 192 7.63 -3.35 17.03
N LEU A 193 7.41 -4.58 17.47
CA LEU A 193 6.07 -5.05 17.86
C LEU A 193 5.69 -4.53 19.26
N PRO A 194 4.48 -3.97 19.45
CA PRO A 194 3.99 -3.59 20.76
C PRO A 194 3.62 -4.81 21.61
N GLN A 195 3.63 -4.64 22.94
CA GLN A 195 3.16 -5.64 23.90
C GLN A 195 1.63 -5.73 23.94
N GLN A 196 0.95 -4.59 23.73
CA GLN A 196 -0.50 -4.51 23.76
C GLN A 196 -1.00 -3.41 22.81
N VAL A 197 -2.18 -3.63 22.23
CA VAL A 197 -2.89 -2.64 21.42
C VAL A 197 -4.26 -2.38 22.05
N GLN A 198 -4.62 -1.11 22.18
CA GLN A 198 -5.96 -0.65 22.49
C GLN A 198 -6.42 0.25 21.36
N ALA A 199 -7.64 0.09 20.88
CA ALA A 199 -8.16 0.92 19.79
C ALA A 199 -9.63 1.25 20.02
N SER A 200 -10.00 2.46 19.60
CA SER A 200 -11.38 2.92 19.51
C SER A 200 -11.62 3.45 18.11
N LEU A 201 -12.72 3.02 17.49
CA LEU A 201 -13.15 3.43 16.16
C LEU A 201 -14.57 3.99 16.28
N ALA A 202 -14.88 5.04 15.54
CA ALA A 202 -16.19 5.69 15.60
C ALA A 202 -16.64 6.24 14.25
N CYS A 203 -17.95 6.37 14.09
CA CYS A 203 -18.60 7.12 13.01
C CYS A 203 -19.12 8.43 13.59
N LEU A 204 -18.43 9.53 13.30
CA LEU A 204 -18.73 10.85 13.88
C LEU A 204 -19.36 11.82 12.88
N ARG A 205 -19.16 11.66 11.55
CA ARG A 205 -19.87 12.48 10.56
C ARG A 205 -21.33 12.05 10.45
N THR A 206 -22.21 13.02 10.28
CA THR A 206 -23.63 12.76 9.96
C THR A 206 -23.73 11.94 8.67
N GLY A 207 -24.36 10.78 8.75
CA GLY A 207 -24.56 9.89 7.60
C GLY A 207 -23.38 8.95 7.28
N ALA A 208 -22.35 8.90 8.11
CA ALA A 208 -21.25 7.95 7.93
C ALA A 208 -21.75 6.50 8.12
N MET A 209 -21.33 5.60 7.23
CA MET A 209 -21.68 4.17 7.28
C MET A 209 -20.50 3.29 7.71
N THR A 210 -19.32 3.89 7.88
CA THR A 210 -18.02 3.26 8.20
C THR A 210 -17.27 4.17 9.16
N ASP A 211 -16.28 3.66 9.89
CA ASP A 211 -15.45 4.49 10.76
C ASP A 211 -14.81 5.65 9.99
N ASP A 212 -14.89 6.83 10.57
CA ASP A 212 -14.29 8.08 10.06
C ASP A 212 -13.48 8.81 11.14
N TRP A 213 -13.32 8.15 12.26
CA TRP A 213 -12.47 8.49 13.38
C TRP A 213 -11.86 7.21 13.95
N ALA A 214 -10.56 7.24 14.21
CA ALA A 214 -9.82 6.12 14.77
C ALA A 214 -8.73 6.62 15.72
N HIS A 215 -8.59 5.96 16.86
CA HIS A 215 -7.52 6.21 17.82
C HIS A 215 -7.00 4.88 18.36
N ALA A 216 -5.71 4.62 18.18
CA ALA A 216 -5.06 3.43 18.67
C ALA A 216 -3.86 3.79 19.55
N LEU A 217 -3.77 3.12 20.70
CA LEU A 217 -2.65 3.17 21.63
C LEU A 217 -1.89 1.85 21.58
N LEU A 218 -0.61 1.94 21.26
CA LEU A 218 0.33 0.82 21.22
C LEU A 218 1.26 0.95 22.45
N HIS A 219 1.23 -0.07 23.30
CA HIS A 219 1.99 -0.13 24.54
C HIS A 219 3.32 -0.85 24.32
N TYR A 220 4.41 -0.19 24.69
CA TYR A 220 5.74 -0.77 24.80
C TYR A 220 6.21 -0.66 26.25
N GLU A 221 7.28 -1.37 26.60
CA GLU A 221 7.82 -1.39 27.96
C GLU A 221 8.14 0.03 28.48
N ASN A 222 8.76 0.86 27.64
CA ASN A 222 9.26 2.19 28.01
C ASN A 222 8.72 3.33 27.14
N CYS A 223 7.72 3.05 26.28
CA CYS A 223 7.18 4.03 25.34
C CYS A 223 5.69 3.82 25.08
N GLN A 224 4.97 4.91 24.83
CA GLN A 224 3.55 4.92 24.51
C GLN A 224 3.31 5.58 23.15
N ILE A 225 2.71 4.84 22.23
CA ILE A 225 2.55 5.26 20.83
C ILE A 225 1.08 5.47 20.50
N ILE A 226 0.73 6.69 20.07
CA ILE A 226 -0.62 7.04 19.63
C ILE A 226 -0.67 7.12 18.10
N LEU A 227 -1.63 6.42 17.51
CA LEU A 227 -1.94 6.47 16.09
C LEU A 227 -3.37 6.99 15.93
N HIS A 228 -3.54 8.08 15.17
CA HIS A 228 -4.81 8.76 15.05
C HIS A 228 -5.17 9.09 13.60
N ALA A 229 -6.47 9.04 13.30
CA ALA A 229 -7.00 9.55 12.05
C ALA A 229 -8.44 10.02 12.23
N SER A 230 -8.76 11.21 11.71
CA SER A 230 -10.12 11.74 11.73
C SER A 230 -10.50 12.48 10.45
N MET A 231 -11.79 12.47 10.10
CA MET A 231 -12.37 13.27 9.02
C MET A 231 -12.94 14.62 9.47
N LEU A 232 -12.85 14.97 10.76
CA LEU A 232 -13.45 16.17 11.36
C LEU A 232 -12.43 17.10 12.05
N VAL A 233 -11.18 17.09 11.64
CA VAL A 233 -10.12 17.94 12.22
C VAL A 233 -9.80 19.08 11.27
N ALA A 234 -10.15 20.30 11.66
CA ALA A 234 -9.86 21.50 10.88
C ALA A 234 -8.38 21.88 11.01
N GLY A 235 -7.69 22.04 9.87
CA GLY A 235 -6.28 22.44 9.83
C GLY A 235 -5.27 21.28 9.82
N GLY A 236 -5.73 20.02 9.74
CA GLY A 236 -4.90 18.88 9.35
C GLY A 236 -4.57 18.86 7.86
#